data_AF-A0A2T5ZVE5-F1
#
_entry.id   AF-A0A2T5ZVE5-F1
#
_cell.length_a   1.000
_cell.length_b   1.000
_cell.length_c   1.000
_cell.angle_alpha   90.00
_cell.angle_beta   90.00
_cell.angle_gamma   90.00
#
_symmetry.space_group_name_H-M   'P 1'
#
loop_
_entity.id
_entity.type
_entity.pdbx_description
1 polymer ?
#
loop_
_entity_poly.entity_id
_entity_poly.type
_entity_poly.pdbx_seq_one_letter_code
_entity_poly.pdbx_strand_id
1 'polypeptide(L)'
;MPQVIVSPREPKGPRLLEVPVDPDLLAAGDHNGSTFYQHQGFARVVAGAQAPEVSLTDGWWAVAIGMAAQESARTGQVVDLRHAVPDVTM
;
A
#
# COMPACT_ATOMS: atom_id res chain seq x y z
N MET A 1 -16.84 11.86 8.54
CA MET A 1 -15.59 12.06 7.78
C MET A 1 -14.53 11.12 8.33
N PRO A 2 -13.79 10.40 7.46
CA PRO A 2 -12.67 9.57 7.88
C PRO A 2 -11.58 10.39 8.59
N GLN A 3 -10.95 9.80 9.59
CA GLN A 3 -9.92 10.43 10.41
C GLN A 3 -8.77 9.45 10.64
N VAL A 4 -7.54 9.97 10.68
CA VAL A 4 -6.35 9.22 11.08
C VAL A 4 -5.77 9.86 12.32
N ILE A 5 -5.61 9.09 13.40
CA ILE A 5 -4.92 9.54 14.60
C ILE A 5 -3.49 8.99 14.55
N VAL A 6 -2.52 9.89 14.42
CA VAL A 6 -1.10 9.55 14.44
C VAL A 6 -0.53 9.89 15.80
N SER A 7 0.12 8.93 16.46
CA SER A 7 0.81 9.14 17.74
C SER A 7 2.32 9.04 17.53
N PRO A 8 2.97 10.11 16.99
CA PRO A 8 4.40 10.09 16.74
C PRO A 8 5.21 9.94 18.03
N ARG A 9 6.42 9.40 17.89
CA ARG A 9 7.35 9.22 19.00
C ARG A 9 7.91 10.55 19.51
N GLU A 10 8.04 11.54 18.62
CA GLU A 10 8.48 12.92 18.90
C GLU A 10 7.91 13.90 17.84
N PRO A 11 7.33 15.06 18.22
CA PRO A 11 6.86 15.38 19.56
C PRO A 11 5.77 14.39 20.00
N LYS A 12 5.74 14.05 21.28
CA LYS A 12 4.75 13.10 21.81
C LYS A 12 3.35 13.72 21.80
N GLY A 13 2.35 12.90 21.48
CA GLY A 13 0.93 13.25 21.58
C GLY A 13 0.14 12.86 20.33
N PRO A 14 -1.16 12.56 20.44
CA PRO A 14 -1.98 12.23 19.29
C PRO A 14 -2.17 13.46 18.40
N ARG A 15 -2.03 13.26 17.09
CA ARG A 15 -2.33 14.23 16.04
C ARG A 15 -3.47 13.68 15.22
N LEU A 16 -4.59 14.40 15.17
CA LEU A 16 -5.72 14.07 14.32
C LEU A 16 -5.46 14.65 12.92
N LEU A 17 -5.63 13.80 11.91
CA LEU A 17 -5.60 14.16 10.49
C LEU A 17 -6.97 13.88 9.90
N GLU A 18 -7.61 14.92 9.40
CA GLU A 18 -8.85 14.75 8.63
C GLU A 18 -8.49 14.24 7.23
N VAL A 19 -9.17 13.17 6.81
CA VAL A 19 -9.02 12.59 5.47
C VAL A 19 -10.37 12.70 4.78
N PRO A 20 -10.69 13.87 4.21
CA PRO A 20 -11.98 14.07 3.56
C PRO A 20 -12.10 13.13 2.37
N VAL A 21 -13.26 12.49 2.27
CA VAL A 21 -13.65 11.64 1.13
C VAL A 21 -14.98 12.17 0.64
N ASP A 22 -15.17 12.20 -0.67
CA ASP A 22 -16.44 12.53 -1.30
C ASP A 22 -17.57 11.72 -0.63
N PRO A 23 -18.64 12.37 -0.11
CA PRO A 23 -19.72 11.68 0.60
C PRO A 23 -20.38 10.57 -0.22
N ASP A 24 -20.49 10.73 -1.54
CA ASP A 24 -21.12 9.74 -2.41
C ASP A 24 -20.20 8.52 -2.56
N LEU A 25 -18.88 8.73 -2.69
CA LEU A 25 -17.91 7.64 -2.72
C LEU A 25 -17.80 6.93 -1.37
N LEU A 26 -17.92 7.68 -0.26
CA LEU A 26 -17.92 7.11 1.10
C LEU A 26 -19.17 6.27 1.36
N ALA A 27 -20.32 6.68 0.82
CA ALA A 27 -21.56 5.93 0.93
C ALA A 27 -21.59 4.70 0.02
N ALA A 28 -21.01 4.80 -1.18
CA ALA A 28 -21.01 3.73 -2.18
C ALA A 28 -19.90 2.69 -1.97
N GLY A 29 -18.77 3.09 -1.37
CA GLY A 29 -17.54 2.29 -1.34
C GLY A 29 -17.16 1.75 0.04
N ASP A 30 -16.62 0.54 0.07
CA ASP A 30 -15.87 0.01 1.21
C ASP A 30 -14.50 0.72 1.33
N HIS A 31 -13.79 0.55 2.45
CA HIS A 31 -12.45 1.11 2.70
C HIS A 31 -12.33 2.63 2.43
N ASN A 32 -13.37 3.40 2.76
CA ASN A 32 -13.41 4.86 2.60
C ASN A 32 -13.17 5.33 1.15
N GLY A 33 -13.70 4.62 0.16
CA GLY A 33 -13.63 5.01 -1.25
C GLY A 33 -12.28 4.76 -1.93
N SER A 34 -11.30 4.18 -1.23
CA SER A 34 -9.96 3.90 -1.77
C SER A 34 -9.98 3.04 -3.04
N THR A 35 -10.85 2.03 -3.11
CA THR A 35 -11.01 1.15 -4.28
C THR A 35 -11.37 1.92 -5.55
N PHE A 36 -12.20 2.97 -5.45
CA PHE A 36 -12.58 3.79 -6.60
C PHE A 36 -11.36 4.51 -7.18
N TYR A 37 -10.57 5.17 -6.33
CA TYR A 37 -9.37 5.90 -6.76
C TYR A 37 -8.30 4.96 -7.33
N GLN A 38 -8.14 3.76 -6.75
CA GLN A 38 -7.26 2.73 -7.30
C GLN A 38 -7.67 2.31 -8.72
N HIS A 39 -8.97 2.07 -8.96
CA HIS A 39 -9.46 1.73 -10.29
C HIS A 39 -9.34 2.89 -11.28
N GLN A 40 -9.59 4.12 -10.82
CA GLN A 40 -9.38 5.31 -11.64
C GLN A 40 -7.92 5.43 -12.07
N GLY A 41 -6.98 5.19 -11.15
CA GLY A 41 -5.56 5.16 -11.44
C GLY A 41 -5.18 4.03 -12.41
N PHE A 42 -5.66 2.82 -12.16
CA PHE A 42 -5.45 1.68 -13.07
C PHE A 42 -5.93 1.97 -14.50
N ALA A 43 -7.14 2.55 -14.65
CA ALA A 43 -7.68 2.91 -15.96
C ALA A 43 -6.78 3.94 -16.69
N ARG A 44 -6.23 4.93 -15.98
CA ARG A 44 -5.28 5.89 -16.57
C ARG A 44 -3.98 5.23 -17.02
N VAL A 45 -3.47 4.25 -16.28
CA VAL A 45 -2.28 3.47 -16.68
C VAL A 45 -2.56 2.69 -17.97
N VAL A 46 -3.69 1.97 -18.01
CA VAL A 46 -4.11 1.21 -19.20
C VAL A 46 -4.28 2.11 -20.42
N ALA A 47 -4.75 3.34 -20.21
CA ALA A 47 -4.87 4.35 -21.27
C ALA A 47 -3.54 5.03 -21.66
N GLY A 48 -2.42 4.68 -21.02
CA GLY A 48 -1.12 5.31 -21.24
C GLY A 48 -1.01 6.75 -20.72
N ALA A 49 -1.95 7.19 -19.88
CA ALA A 49 -2.03 8.56 -19.37
C ALA A 49 -1.23 8.79 -18.08
N GLN A 50 -0.80 7.72 -17.40
CA GLN A 50 0.08 7.80 -16.24
C GLN A 50 0.94 6.54 -16.07
N ALA A 51 2.07 6.67 -15.38
CA ALA A 51 2.83 5.53 -14.89
C ALA A 51 2.09 4.86 -13.70
N PRO A 52 2.30 3.57 -13.44
CA PRO A 52 1.71 2.90 -12.29
C PRO A 52 2.23 3.49 -10.97
N GLU A 53 1.30 3.85 -10.07
CA GLU A 53 1.62 4.35 -8.72
C GLU A 53 2.22 3.25 -7.81
N VAL A 54 1.89 1.99 -8.11
CA VAL A 54 2.50 0.79 -7.51
C VAL A 54 3.14 0.00 -8.64
N SER A 55 4.46 -0.09 -8.62
CA SER A 55 5.24 -0.72 -9.68
C SER A 55 5.20 -2.25 -9.60
N LEU A 56 5.69 -2.91 -10.65
CA LEU A 56 5.90 -4.35 -10.65
C LEU A 56 6.88 -4.78 -9.53
N THR A 57 7.91 -3.96 -9.29
CA THR A 57 8.88 -4.18 -8.22
C THR A 57 8.25 -4.10 -6.83
N ASP A 58 7.32 -3.16 -6.61
CA ASP A 58 6.56 -3.07 -5.36
C ASP A 58 5.69 -4.32 -5.14
N GLY A 59 4.99 -4.76 -6.20
CA GLY A 59 4.19 -5.98 -6.16
C GLY A 59 5.02 -7.23 -5.88
N TRP A 60 6.20 -7.34 -6.49
CA TRP A 60 7.14 -8.43 -6.24
C TRP A 60 7.59 -8.48 -4.78
N TRP A 61 7.97 -7.32 -4.22
CA TRP A 61 8.34 -7.22 -2.81
C TRP A 61 7.23 -7.66 -1.86
N ALA A 62 5.98 -7.28 -2.14
CA ALA A 62 4.84 -7.68 -1.33
C ALA A 62 4.72 -9.21 -1.20
N VAL A 63 4.92 -9.93 -2.32
CA VAL A 63 4.90 -11.40 -2.33
C VAL A 63 6.14 -11.97 -1.64
N ALA A 64 7.33 -11.47 -1.96
CA ALA A 64 8.59 -11.94 -1.40
C ALA A 64 8.62 -11.85 0.13
N ILE A 65 8.18 -10.71 0.69
CA ILE A 65 8.09 -10.51 2.14
C ILE A 65 7.09 -11.49 2.76
N GLY A 66 5.94 -11.72 2.13
CA GLY A 66 4.94 -12.68 2.59
C GLY A 66 5.50 -14.11 2.67
N MET A 67 6.21 -14.55 1.63
CA MET A 67 6.85 -15.87 1.62
C MET A 67 7.96 -15.98 2.68
N ALA A 68 8.76 -14.93 2.85
CA ALA A 68 9.82 -14.89 3.84
C ALA A 68 9.28 -14.95 5.28
N ALA A 69 8.18 -14.22 5.55
CA ALA A 69 7.51 -14.25 6.83
C ALA A 69 6.96 -15.66 7.14
N GLN A 70 6.36 -16.32 6.15
CA GLN A 70 5.89 -17.70 6.29
C GLN A 70 7.04 -18.67 6.61
N GLU A 71 8.17 -18.57 5.90
CA GLU A 71 9.34 -19.42 6.13
C GLU A 71 9.99 -19.15 7.49
N SER A 72 10.08 -17.89 7.89
CA SER A 72 10.56 -17.50 9.21
C SER A 72 9.67 -18.06 10.32
N ALA A 73 8.35 -17.96 10.18
CA ALA A 73 7.41 -18.53 11.14
C ALA A 73 7.55 -20.06 11.26
N ARG A 74 7.83 -20.74 10.14
CA ARG A 74 8.01 -22.20 10.10
C ARG A 74 9.31 -22.66 10.78
N THR A 75 10.39 -21.88 10.63
CA THR A 75 11.75 -22.28 11.04
C THR A 75 12.24 -21.62 12.33
N GLY A 76 11.60 -20.52 12.74
CA GLY A 76 12.09 -19.65 13.80
C GLY A 76 13.38 -18.89 13.44
N GLN A 77 13.78 -18.87 12.17
CA GLN A 77 15.02 -18.24 11.71
C GLN A 77 14.75 -16.93 10.95
N VAL A 78 15.78 -16.09 10.86
CA VAL A 78 15.77 -14.89 10.01
C VAL A 78 15.93 -15.31 8.56
N VAL A 79 15.13 -14.74 7.66
CA VAL A 79 15.23 -14.93 6.21
C VAL A 79 15.87 -13.70 5.57
N ASP A 80 16.94 -13.92 4.82
CA ASP A 80 17.67 -12.87 4.11
C ASP A 80 17.05 -12.58 2.74
N LEU A 81 16.71 -11.31 2.49
CA LEU A 81 16.05 -10.84 1.28
C LEU A 81 16.94 -9.99 0.37
N ARG A 82 18.25 -9.93 0.60
CA ARG A 82 19.17 -9.12 -0.23
C ARG A 82 19.16 -9.48 -1.72
N HIS A 83 18.73 -10.67 -2.07
CA HIS A 83 18.58 -11.13 -3.46
C HIS A 83 17.12 -11.39 -3.84
N ALA A 84 16.18 -10.85 -3.07
CA ALA A 84 14.77 -11.14 -3.26
C ALA A 84 14.21 -10.47 -4.52
N VAL A 85 14.75 -9.35 -4.98
CA VAL A 85 14.26 -8.64 -6.17
C VAL A 85 15.14 -8.97 -7.37
N PRO A 86 14.57 -9.44 -8.49
CA PRO A 86 15.27 -9.46 -9.76
C PRO A 86 15.51 -8.03 -10.26
N ASP A 87 16.55 -7.84 -11.07
CA ASP A 87 16.80 -6.56 -11.75
C ASP A 87 15.70 -6.35 -12.82
N VAL A 88 14.54 -5.84 -12.39
CA VAL A 88 13.41 -5.58 -13.26
C VAL A 88 13.41 -4.09 -13.57
N THR A 89 14.11 -3.73 -14.64
CA THR A 89 13.98 -2.39 -15.23
C THR A 89 12.60 -2.31 -15.90
N MET A 90 11.69 -1.48 -15.35
CA MET A 90 10.49 -1.02 -16.04
C MET A 90 10.47 0.50 -16.05
#